data_AF-A0A831X511-F1
#
_entry.id   AF-A0A831X511-F1
#
_cell.length_a   1.000
_cell.length_b   1.000
_cell.length_c   1.000
_cell.angle_alpha   90.00
_cell.angle_beta   90.00
_cell.angle_gamma   90.00
#
_symmetry.space_group_name_H-M   'P 1'
#
loop_
_entity.id
_entity.type
_entity.pdbx_description
1 polymer ?
#
loop_
_entity_poly.entity_id
_entity_poly.type
_entity_poly.pdbx_seq_one_letter_code
_entity_poly.pdbx_strand_id
1 'polypeptide(L)'
;MVTRRRIVGLAALVLGAGWAITYAQAQRKVVISYPAGYRKWTHVKSMVIFSKDHKLYDRFAGLHNIYVNDIGWPSLERGRAYPDGSMFAFELFDIRTYQGAIETTQRKFLAVMRKNSRLYPETGGWGYELFQGYQSVGSLKDMKQCFDCHASQKARDYVFSDYKE
;
A
#
# COMPACT_ATOMS: atom_id res chain seq x y z
N MET A 1 -32.81 39.16 42.71
CA MET A 1 -32.82 37.69 42.77
C MET A 1 -32.56 37.10 41.39
N VAL A 2 -31.43 36.41 41.25
CA VAL A 2 -31.38 35.13 40.54
C VAL A 2 -31.04 35.22 39.05
N THR A 3 -31.98 35.47 38.14
CA THR A 3 -32.13 34.45 37.08
C THR A 3 -32.13 34.98 35.65
N ARG A 4 -30.96 35.27 35.06
CA ARG A 4 -30.83 35.34 33.57
C ARG A 4 -29.41 35.20 33.02
N ARG A 5 -28.37 35.62 33.76
CA ARG A 5 -26.97 35.50 33.31
C ARG A 5 -26.39 34.08 33.35
N ARG A 6 -27.02 33.12 34.03
CA ARG A 6 -26.53 31.73 34.12
C ARG A 6 -26.93 30.84 32.95
N ILE A 7 -27.94 31.21 32.15
CA ILE A 7 -28.46 30.35 31.07
C ILE A 7 -27.60 30.49 29.79
N VAL A 8 -27.02 31.67 29.55
CA VAL A 8 -26.20 31.92 28.35
C VAL A 8 -24.82 31.24 28.44
N GLY A 9 -24.29 31.01 29.65
CA GLY A 9 -23.01 30.31 29.84
C GLY A 9 -23.07 28.80 29.58
N LEU A 10 -24.24 28.18 29.74
CA LEU A 10 -24.43 26.73 29.55
C LEU A 10 -24.66 26.33 28.10
N ALA A 11 -25.23 27.22 27.27
CA ALA A 11 -25.46 26.94 25.85
C ALA A 11 -24.14 26.94 25.02
N ALA A 12 -23.17 27.78 25.40
CA ALA A 12 -21.88 27.87 24.69
C ALA A 12 -20.95 26.66 24.96
N LEU A 13 -21.07 26.03 26.14
CA LEU A 13 -20.26 24.86 26.51
C LEU A 13 -20.75 23.57 25.84
N VAL A 14 -22.05 23.43 25.58
CA VAL A 14 -22.61 22.26 24.88
C VAL A 14 -22.31 22.32 23.37
N LEU A 15 -22.27 23.52 22.77
CA LEU A 15 -21.92 23.71 21.36
C LEU A 15 -20.41 23.55 21.09
N GLY A 16 -19.54 23.96 22.02
CA GLY A 16 -18.08 23.75 21.88
C GLY A 16 -17.64 22.30 22.05
N ALA A 17 -18.28 21.54 22.95
CA ALA A 17 -17.97 20.13 23.17
C ALA A 17 -18.39 19.22 22.00
N GLY A 18 -19.50 19.54 21.31
CA GLY A 18 -19.95 18.79 20.14
C GLY A 18 -19.00 18.88 18.94
N TRP A 19 -18.35 20.04 18.75
CA TRP A 19 -17.38 20.24 17.67
C TRP A 19 -16.04 19.54 17.94
N ALA A 20 -15.60 19.46 19.20
CA ALA A 20 -14.36 18.77 19.54
C ALA A 20 -14.44 17.24 19.34
N ILE A 21 -15.62 16.64 19.55
CA ILE A 21 -15.82 15.19 19.39
C ILE A 21 -15.78 14.77 17.91
N THR A 22 -16.17 15.64 16.98
CA THR A 22 -16.07 15.36 15.52
C THR A 22 -14.65 15.51 14.96
N TYR A 23 -13.79 16.32 15.57
CA TYR A 23 -12.38 16.44 15.14
C TYR A 23 -11.47 15.34 15.71
N ALA A 24 -11.90 14.67 16.79
CA ALA A 24 -11.15 13.59 17.43
C ALA A 24 -11.34 12.21 16.78
N GLN A 25 -11.98 12.11 15.61
CA GLN A 25 -11.66 11.02 14.68
C GLN A 25 -10.27 11.31 14.08
N ALA A 26 -9.25 11.17 14.92
CA ALA A 26 -7.90 10.89 14.48
C ALA A 26 -8.02 9.83 13.38
N GLN A 27 -7.68 10.24 12.15
CA GLN A 27 -7.77 9.45 10.93
C GLN A 27 -7.24 8.04 11.22
N ARG A 28 -8.14 7.09 11.50
CA ARG A 28 -7.75 5.70 11.67
C ARG A 28 -7.13 5.31 10.34
N LYS A 29 -5.81 5.10 10.32
CA LYS A 29 -5.09 4.58 9.16
C LYS A 29 -5.91 3.42 8.62
N VAL A 30 -6.41 3.54 7.39
CA VAL A 30 -7.19 2.49 6.75
C VAL A 30 -6.22 1.39 6.36
N VAL A 31 -6.03 0.44 7.27
CA VAL A 31 -5.05 -0.65 7.15
C VAL A 31 -5.50 -1.61 6.04
N ILE A 32 -4.55 -1.98 5.18
CA ILE A 32 -4.73 -3.08 4.23
C ILE A 32 -4.43 -4.38 4.98
N SER A 33 -5.40 -5.31 5.02
CA SER A 33 -5.19 -6.64 5.60
C SER A 33 -4.20 -7.46 4.77
N TYR A 34 -3.50 -8.39 5.43
CA TYR A 34 -2.61 -9.32 4.73
C TYR A 34 -3.39 -10.09 3.63
N PRO A 35 -2.91 -10.10 2.38
CA PRO A 35 -3.65 -10.69 1.27
C PRO A 35 -3.46 -12.21 1.25
N ALA A 36 -4.12 -12.93 2.16
CA ALA A 36 -4.05 -14.38 2.21
C ALA A 36 -4.36 -15.01 0.83
N GLY A 37 -3.50 -15.94 0.39
CA GLY A 37 -3.65 -16.62 -0.89
C GLY A 37 -3.10 -15.87 -2.12
N TYR A 38 -2.47 -14.70 -1.97
CA TYR A 38 -1.95 -13.91 -3.12
C TYR A 38 -1.01 -14.68 -4.05
N ARG A 39 -0.32 -15.72 -3.58
CA ARG A 39 0.54 -16.57 -4.41
C ARG A 39 -0.23 -17.39 -5.46
N LYS A 40 -1.55 -17.46 -5.36
CA LYS A 40 -2.43 -18.07 -6.37
C LYS A 40 -2.96 -17.05 -7.38
N TRP A 41 -2.70 -15.76 -7.17
CA TRP A 41 -3.04 -14.72 -8.14
C TRP A 41 -2.12 -14.81 -9.36
N THR A 42 -2.47 -14.10 -10.42
CA THR A 42 -1.65 -14.06 -11.63
C THR A 42 -0.27 -13.50 -11.31
N HIS A 43 0.77 -14.30 -11.57
CA HIS A 43 2.15 -13.85 -11.51
C HIS A 43 2.44 -12.96 -12.73
N VAL A 44 2.76 -11.71 -12.47
CA VAL A 44 2.97 -10.69 -13.51
C VAL A 44 4.38 -10.76 -14.07
N LYS A 45 5.39 -10.75 -13.19
CA LYS A 45 6.80 -10.77 -13.58
C LYS A 45 7.69 -11.05 -12.38
N SER A 46 8.90 -11.49 -12.70
CA SER A 46 10.02 -11.51 -11.77
C SER A 46 11.10 -10.50 -12.19
N MET A 47 11.93 -10.11 -11.22
CA MET A 47 13.14 -9.32 -11.45
C MET A 47 14.18 -9.68 -10.40
N VAL A 48 15.46 -9.64 -10.75
CA VAL A 48 16.54 -9.80 -9.77
C VAL A 48 17.40 -8.54 -9.76
N ILE A 49 17.60 -7.97 -8.57
CA ILE A 49 18.61 -6.93 -8.33
C ILE A 49 19.74 -7.59 -7.53
N PHE A 50 20.84 -7.91 -8.22
CA PHE A 50 21.99 -8.62 -7.62
C PHE A 50 23.30 -7.81 -7.62
N SER A 51 23.37 -6.66 -8.32
CA SER A 51 24.54 -5.78 -8.35
C SER A 51 24.26 -4.42 -7.70
N LYS A 52 25.25 -3.92 -6.95
CA LYS A 52 25.26 -2.57 -6.35
C LYS A 52 25.20 -1.44 -7.39
N ASP A 53 25.47 -1.73 -8.66
CA ASP A 53 25.31 -0.76 -9.75
C ASP A 53 23.85 -0.32 -9.94
N HIS A 54 22.89 -1.13 -9.48
CA HIS A 54 21.49 -0.79 -9.55
C HIS A 54 21.12 0.24 -8.46
N LYS A 55 20.55 1.39 -8.85
CA LYS A 55 20.18 2.50 -7.94
C LYS A 55 19.25 2.12 -6.78
N LEU A 56 18.55 0.99 -6.91
CA LEU A 56 17.65 0.47 -5.88
C LEU A 56 18.24 -0.69 -5.07
N TYR A 57 19.52 -1.01 -5.22
CA TYR A 57 20.16 -2.16 -4.56
C TYR A 57 19.97 -2.14 -3.04
N ASP A 58 20.27 -1.03 -2.36
CA ASP A 58 20.21 -0.98 -0.89
C ASP A 58 18.80 -1.21 -0.32
N ARG A 59 17.76 -0.92 -1.12
CA ARG A 59 16.36 -1.09 -0.71
C ARG A 59 15.75 -2.39 -1.19
N PHE A 60 16.09 -2.81 -2.40
CA PHE A 60 15.40 -3.87 -3.13
C PHE A 60 16.35 -4.91 -3.73
N ALA A 61 17.60 -5.03 -3.27
CA ALA A 61 18.43 -6.18 -3.63
C ALA A 61 17.71 -7.50 -3.28
N GLY A 62 17.74 -8.44 -4.20
CA GLY A 62 17.03 -9.71 -4.08
C GLY A 62 16.24 -10.12 -5.33
N LEU A 63 15.43 -11.17 -5.19
CA LEU A 63 14.51 -11.66 -6.20
C LEU A 63 13.09 -11.18 -5.90
N HIS A 64 12.48 -10.61 -6.91
CA HIS A 64 11.20 -9.92 -6.88
C HIS A 64 10.19 -10.80 -7.59
N ASN A 65 9.05 -11.06 -6.97
CA ASN A 65 7.89 -11.61 -7.65
C ASN A 65 6.72 -10.64 -7.47
N ILE A 66 6.05 -10.29 -8.57
CA ILE A 66 4.89 -9.41 -8.53
C ILE A 66 3.67 -10.20 -8.96
N TYR A 67 2.60 -10.08 -8.17
CA TYR A 67 1.32 -10.73 -8.42
C TYR A 67 0.21 -9.68 -8.51
N VAL A 68 -0.82 -9.95 -9.31
CA VAL A 68 -2.02 -9.12 -9.41
C VAL A 68 -3.26 -9.98 -9.28
N ASN A 69 -4.22 -9.53 -8.48
CA ASN A 69 -5.49 -10.26 -8.32
C ASN A 69 -6.35 -10.21 -9.58
N ASP A 70 -7.36 -11.08 -9.64
CA ASP A 70 -8.28 -11.22 -10.79
C ASP A 70 -9.04 -9.93 -11.13
N ILE A 71 -9.18 -9.01 -10.16
CA ILE A 71 -9.80 -7.69 -10.36
C ILE A 71 -8.86 -6.76 -11.14
N GLY A 72 -7.57 -6.75 -10.81
CA GLY A 72 -6.57 -5.90 -11.46
C GLY A 72 -6.03 -6.48 -12.78
N TRP A 73 -5.98 -7.80 -12.90
CA TRP A 73 -5.42 -8.51 -14.05
C TRP A 73 -5.91 -7.97 -15.41
N PRO A 74 -7.22 -7.83 -15.66
CA PRO A 74 -7.71 -7.44 -16.98
C PRO A 74 -7.39 -5.97 -17.32
N SER A 75 -7.07 -5.15 -16.32
CA SER A 75 -6.65 -3.75 -16.53
C SER A 75 -5.16 -3.68 -16.85
N LEU A 76 -4.34 -4.49 -16.17
CA LEU A 76 -2.92 -4.63 -16.45
C LEU A 76 -2.69 -5.12 -17.89
N GLU A 77 -3.37 -6.19 -18.29
CA GLU A 77 -3.27 -6.80 -19.62
C GLU A 77 -3.60 -5.81 -20.75
N ARG A 78 -4.57 -4.90 -20.51
CA ARG A 78 -5.06 -3.94 -21.51
C ARG A 78 -4.46 -2.55 -21.39
N GLY A 79 -3.55 -2.33 -20.44
CA GLY A 79 -2.97 -1.01 -20.16
C GLY A 79 -4.01 0.04 -19.76
N ARG A 80 -5.00 -0.33 -18.94
CA ARG A 80 -6.08 0.56 -18.47
C ARG A 80 -5.93 0.90 -16.98
N ALA A 81 -6.62 1.95 -16.55
CA ALA A 81 -6.73 2.28 -15.12
C ALA A 81 -7.43 1.16 -14.34
N TYR A 82 -7.09 1.02 -13.06
CA TYR A 82 -7.52 -0.12 -12.25
C TYR A 82 -8.82 0.18 -11.50
N PRO A 83 -9.80 -0.74 -11.48
CA PRO A 83 -11.01 -0.59 -10.68
C PRO A 83 -10.73 -0.72 -9.18
N ASP A 84 -11.63 -0.17 -8.37
CA ASP A 84 -11.56 -0.34 -6.91
C ASP A 84 -11.61 -1.83 -6.54
N GLY A 85 -10.72 -2.25 -5.64
CA GLY A 85 -10.51 -3.65 -5.27
C GLY A 85 -9.35 -4.33 -6.01
N SER A 86 -8.77 -3.71 -7.05
CA SER A 86 -7.51 -4.20 -7.62
C SER A 86 -6.40 -4.22 -6.57
N MET A 87 -5.60 -5.28 -6.57
CA MET A 87 -4.50 -5.45 -5.64
C MET A 87 -3.26 -5.97 -6.36
N PHE A 88 -2.12 -5.43 -5.98
CA PHE A 88 -0.80 -5.95 -6.33
C PHE A 88 -0.06 -6.37 -5.07
N ALA A 89 0.67 -7.47 -5.18
CA ALA A 89 1.56 -7.99 -4.14
C ALA A 89 2.97 -8.10 -4.71
N PHE A 90 3.90 -7.36 -4.12
CA PHE A 90 5.33 -7.41 -4.42
C PHE A 90 6.04 -8.18 -3.32
N GLU A 91 6.48 -9.39 -3.65
CA GLU A 91 7.22 -10.27 -2.76
C GLU A 91 8.72 -10.16 -3.05
N LEU A 92 9.50 -9.82 -2.02
CA LEU A 92 10.95 -9.68 -2.13
C LEU A 92 11.66 -10.72 -1.27
N PHE A 93 12.58 -11.47 -1.88
CA PHE A 93 13.44 -12.45 -1.22
C PHE A 93 14.91 -12.04 -1.26
N ASP A 94 15.64 -12.36 -0.21
CA ASP A 94 17.10 -12.50 -0.32
C ASP A 94 17.43 -13.65 -1.27
N ILE A 95 18.62 -13.57 -1.87
CA ILE A 95 19.09 -14.53 -2.86
C ILE A 95 20.45 -15.11 -2.47
N ARG A 96 20.71 -16.32 -2.94
CA ARG A 96 22.05 -16.92 -2.96
C ARG A 96 22.37 -17.43 -4.35
N THR A 97 23.65 -17.44 -4.69
CA THR A 97 24.14 -18.17 -5.86
C THR A 97 24.65 -19.54 -5.40
N TYR A 98 24.08 -20.61 -5.92
CA TYR A 98 24.46 -21.98 -5.59
C TYR A 98 24.47 -22.83 -6.84
N GLN A 99 25.59 -23.50 -7.13
CA GLN A 99 25.75 -24.37 -8.30
C GLN A 99 25.32 -23.74 -9.64
N GLY A 100 25.61 -22.44 -9.84
CA GLY A 100 25.23 -21.72 -11.06
C GLY A 100 23.76 -21.28 -11.13
N ALA A 101 22.96 -21.55 -10.10
CA ALA A 101 21.59 -21.07 -9.97
C ALA A 101 21.49 -19.88 -9.00
N ILE A 102 20.48 -19.03 -9.21
CA ILE A 102 20.04 -18.03 -8.23
C ILE A 102 18.83 -18.62 -7.52
N GLU A 103 18.93 -18.79 -6.21
CA GLU A 103 17.87 -19.32 -5.37
C GLU A 103 17.41 -18.28 -4.35
N THR A 104 16.11 -18.27 -4.06
CA THR A 104 15.56 -17.48 -2.95
C THR A 104 15.91 -18.12 -1.62
N THR A 105 16.22 -17.30 -0.60
CA THR A 105 16.40 -17.76 0.77
C THR A 105 15.26 -17.27 1.66
N GLN A 106 15.47 -16.23 2.46
CA GLN A 106 14.45 -15.65 3.32
C GLN A 106 13.64 -14.59 2.59
N ARG A 107 12.34 -14.52 2.89
CA ARG A 107 11.52 -13.39 2.45
C ARG A 107 11.88 -12.17 3.29
N LYS A 108 12.24 -11.08 2.62
CA LYS A 108 12.53 -9.79 3.27
C LYS A 108 11.22 -9.14 3.70
N PHE A 109 10.30 -8.99 2.76
CA PHE A 109 8.96 -8.45 3.01
C PHE A 109 7.98 -8.81 1.89
N LEU A 110 6.71 -8.54 2.15
CA LEU A 110 5.64 -8.45 1.18
C LEU A 110 5.10 -7.01 1.20
N ALA A 111 5.24 -6.28 0.09
CA ALA A 111 4.62 -4.98 -0.10
C ALA A 111 3.32 -5.15 -0.87
N VAL A 112 2.27 -4.44 -0.47
CA VAL A 112 0.94 -4.56 -1.07
C VAL A 112 0.42 -3.17 -1.40
N MET A 113 -0.22 -3.05 -2.56
CA MET A 113 -1.04 -1.88 -2.89
C MET A 113 -2.46 -2.31 -3.25
N ARG A 114 -3.45 -1.53 -2.79
CA ARG A 114 -4.88 -1.78 -3.04
C ARG A 114 -5.57 -0.54 -3.55
N LYS A 115 -6.28 -0.66 -4.67
CA LYS A 115 -7.10 0.41 -5.21
C LYS A 115 -8.37 0.57 -4.38
N ASN A 116 -8.58 1.77 -3.85
CA ASN A 116 -9.85 2.24 -3.35
C ASN A 116 -9.87 3.78 -3.42
N SER A 117 -10.51 4.31 -4.46
CA SER A 117 -10.62 5.74 -4.75
C SER A 117 -11.17 6.55 -3.58
N ARG A 118 -12.11 5.98 -2.82
CA ARG A 118 -12.76 6.65 -1.69
C ARG A 118 -11.91 6.65 -0.42
N LEU A 119 -11.19 5.57 -0.14
CA LEU A 119 -10.40 5.41 1.09
C LEU A 119 -9.00 6.06 0.97
N TYR A 120 -8.50 6.21 -0.25
CA TYR A 120 -7.14 6.69 -0.50
C TYR A 120 -7.08 7.87 -1.48
N PRO A 121 -7.87 8.95 -1.27
CA PRO A 121 -7.93 10.07 -2.22
C PRO A 121 -6.58 10.80 -2.39
N GLU A 122 -5.77 10.88 -1.33
CA GLU A 122 -4.49 11.61 -1.33
C GLU A 122 -3.36 10.88 -2.08
N THR A 123 -3.53 9.59 -2.36
CA THR A 123 -2.53 8.74 -3.02
C THR A 123 -3.05 8.19 -4.35
N GLY A 124 -3.88 8.98 -5.05
CA GLY A 124 -4.40 8.59 -6.37
C GLY A 124 -5.34 7.38 -6.32
N GLY A 125 -5.98 7.14 -5.18
CA GLY A 125 -6.83 5.99 -4.93
C GLY A 125 -6.08 4.72 -4.53
N TRP A 126 -4.77 4.77 -4.25
CA TRP A 126 -3.98 3.59 -3.87
C TRP A 126 -3.54 3.61 -2.43
N GLY A 127 -3.99 2.64 -1.65
CA GLY A 127 -3.42 2.37 -0.34
C GLY A 127 -2.17 1.51 -0.48
N TYR A 128 -1.22 1.67 0.45
CA TYR A 128 0.02 0.89 0.52
C TYR A 128 0.18 0.29 1.91
N GLU A 129 0.76 -0.92 1.98
CA GLU A 129 1.12 -1.58 3.22
C GLU A 129 2.36 -2.47 3.03
N LEU A 130 3.09 -2.72 4.12
CA LEU A 130 4.31 -3.52 4.12
C LEU A 130 4.25 -4.56 5.25
N PHE A 131 4.47 -5.82 4.92
CA PHE A 131 4.52 -6.93 5.87
C PHE A 131 5.95 -7.47 5.95
N GLN A 132 6.59 -7.40 7.13
CA GLN A 132 7.97 -7.82 7.32
C GLN A 132 8.07 -9.35 7.37
N GLY A 133 9.01 -9.92 6.61
CA GLY A 133 9.17 -11.37 6.51
C GLY A 133 7.83 -12.08 6.27
N TYR A 134 7.46 -12.97 7.19
CA TYR A 134 6.21 -13.74 7.14
C TYR A 134 5.11 -13.25 8.09
N GLN A 135 5.27 -12.06 8.67
CA GLN A 135 4.26 -11.47 9.55
C GLN A 135 3.01 -11.07 8.77
N SER A 136 1.83 -11.20 9.39
CA SER A 136 0.55 -10.76 8.82
C SER A 136 0.14 -9.36 9.30
N VAL A 137 0.91 -8.77 10.21
CA VAL A 137 0.69 -7.42 10.74
C VAL A 137 1.42 -6.42 9.86
N GLY A 138 0.69 -5.42 9.36
CA GLY A 138 1.24 -4.33 8.56
C GLY A 138 2.19 -3.46 9.40
N SER A 139 3.27 -3.01 8.79
CA SER A 139 4.36 -2.26 9.43
C SER A 139 4.55 -0.84 8.89
N LEU A 140 3.87 -0.48 7.79
CA LEU A 140 4.04 0.82 7.16
C LEU A 140 3.47 1.92 8.06
N LYS A 141 4.24 2.98 8.33
CA LYS A 141 3.73 4.10 9.14
C LYS A 141 3.04 5.17 8.29
N ASP A 142 3.63 5.48 7.14
CA ASP A 142 3.18 6.51 6.24
C ASP A 142 3.19 6.00 4.79
N MET A 143 2.00 5.94 4.18
CA MET A 143 1.85 5.48 2.80
C MET A 143 2.38 6.46 1.77
N LYS A 144 2.56 7.73 2.14
CA LYS A 144 3.08 8.76 1.23
C LYS A 144 4.49 8.44 0.77
N GLN A 145 5.30 7.78 1.60
CA GLN A 145 6.64 7.32 1.23
C GLN A 145 6.62 6.32 0.07
N CYS A 146 5.58 5.48 -0.03
CA CYS A 146 5.38 4.58 -1.15
C CYS A 146 4.81 5.35 -2.36
N PHE A 147 3.79 6.17 -2.12
CA PHE A 147 3.11 6.91 -3.18
C PHE A 147 4.03 7.90 -3.90
N ASP A 148 4.92 8.61 -3.21
CA ASP A 148 5.82 9.60 -3.82
C ASP A 148 6.72 8.97 -4.90
N CYS A 149 7.17 7.72 -4.69
CA CYS A 149 7.91 6.97 -5.72
C CYS A 149 6.98 6.57 -6.90
N HIS A 150 5.79 6.07 -6.58
CA HIS A 150 4.79 5.62 -7.55
C HIS A 150 4.10 6.75 -8.32
N ALA A 151 4.16 8.00 -7.82
CA ALA A 151 3.56 9.18 -8.45
C ALA A 151 4.09 9.41 -9.87
N SER A 152 5.35 9.03 -10.13
CA SER A 152 5.95 9.06 -11.47
C SER A 152 5.19 8.21 -12.51
N GLN A 153 4.42 7.22 -12.06
CA GLN A 153 3.64 6.31 -12.90
C GLN A 153 2.18 6.75 -13.04
N LYS A 154 1.85 8.03 -12.82
CA LYS A 154 0.47 8.54 -12.93
C LYS A 154 -0.23 8.15 -14.24
N ALA A 155 0.48 8.16 -15.37
CA ALA A 155 -0.06 7.77 -16.68
C ALA A 155 -0.50 6.30 -16.75
N ARG A 156 0.03 5.46 -15.84
CA ARG A 156 -0.24 4.02 -15.74
C ARG A 156 -0.96 3.69 -14.42
N ASP A 157 -1.74 4.66 -13.93
CA ASP A 157 -2.47 4.59 -12.67
C ASP A 157 -1.57 4.12 -11.50
N TYR A 158 -0.37 4.72 -11.42
CA TYR A 158 0.59 4.54 -10.33
C TYR A 158 1.22 3.14 -10.22
N VAL A 159 1.11 2.30 -11.26
CA VAL A 159 1.69 0.94 -11.30
C VAL A 159 2.88 0.89 -12.27
N PHE A 160 4.03 0.40 -11.80
CA PHE A 160 5.23 0.21 -12.63
C PHE A 160 5.17 -1.04 -13.52
N SER A 161 4.54 -2.11 -13.04
CA SER A 161 4.58 -3.42 -13.69
C SER A 161 3.88 -3.39 -15.04
N ASP A 162 4.59 -3.80 -16.08
CA ASP A 162 4.00 -4.24 -17.35
C ASP A 162 3.98 -5.76 -17.39
N TYR A 163 2.96 -6.33 -18.04
CA TYR A 163 2.90 -7.75 -18.35
C TYR A 163 3.47 -8.00 -19.74
N LYS A 164 4.23 -9.09 -19.88
CA LYS A 164 4.71 -9.63 -21.14
C LYS A 164 4.41 -11.12 -21.13
N GLU A 165 3.77 -11.61 -22.20
CA GLU A 165 3.61 -13.04 -22.47
C GLU A 165 4.95 -13.71 -22.78
#